data_AF-A0A7Y2TQL9-F1
#
_entry.id   AF-A0A7Y2TQL9-F1
#
_cell.length_a   1.000
_cell.length_b   1.000
_cell.length_c   1.000
_cell.angle_alpha   90.00
_cell.angle_beta   90.00
_cell.angle_gamma   90.00
#
_symmetry.space_group_name_H-M   'P 1'
#
loop_
_entity.id
_entity.type
_entity.pdbx_description
1 polymer ?
#
loop_
_entity_poly.entity_id
_entity_poly.type
_entity_poly.pdbx_seq_one_letter_code
_entity_poly.pdbx_strand_id
1 'polypeptide(L)'
;KILHILPQEFVIDHQEGIKEPVGMSGVRLEARVHMVTGAASAAQNIVKCVQRCGLQVDDIVLEQLASSFAVLTEDERELGVCLVDIGGGTTDIAVFAGGAIQHTAVIPIAGDQVTNDIAISMRTPTQYAEDIKIKYACALSQLANPDETIEVPSVGDRPPRRLARQTLAEIVEPRYEELFTLIREELRRSGFEELIAAGVVITGGSAKMEGAVELAEEVFHMPVRLGIPQHVAGLVEVVRNPIHATGVGLLIYGQESFSRLAAEQQIGGSVGEIWERMKAWFQGNF
;
A
#
# COMPACT_ATOMS: atom_id res chain seq x y z
N LYS A 1 18.60 8.67 2.94
CA LYS A 1 17.96 9.68 2.05
C LYS A 1 16.53 9.84 2.53
N ILE A 2 16.04 11.07 2.72
CA ILE A 2 14.63 11.32 3.02
C ILE A 2 13.85 11.09 1.71
N LEU A 3 12.81 10.28 1.77
CA LEU A 3 11.93 9.99 0.63
C LEU A 3 10.66 10.84 0.72
N HIS A 4 10.01 10.83 1.89
CA HIS A 4 8.78 11.58 2.14
C HIS A 4 8.82 12.30 3.48
N ILE A 5 8.21 13.47 3.53
CA ILE A 5 7.86 14.19 4.76
C ILE A 5 6.36 14.44 4.67
N LEU A 6 5.58 13.70 5.45
CA LEU A 6 4.12 13.67 5.36
C LEU A 6 3.55 14.37 6.60
N PRO A 7 2.91 15.54 6.47
CA PRO A 7 2.30 16.23 7.60
C PRO A 7 1.21 15.38 8.26
N GLN A 8 1.25 15.30 9.59
CA GLN A 8 0.21 14.67 10.41
C GLN A 8 -0.71 15.73 11.00
N GLU A 9 -0.13 16.76 11.60
CA GLU A 9 -0.85 17.92 12.11
C GLU A 9 0.07 19.12 12.25
N PHE A 10 -0.56 20.29 12.35
CA PHE A 10 0.08 21.55 12.69
C PHE A 10 -0.42 22.03 14.06
N VAL A 11 0.44 22.80 14.73
CA VAL A 11 0.13 23.43 16.02
C VAL A 11 0.45 24.92 15.92
N ILE A 12 -0.52 25.78 16.25
CA ILE A 12 -0.35 27.24 16.29
C ILE A 12 -0.62 27.73 17.70
N ASP A 13 0.37 28.35 18.35
CA ASP A 13 0.23 28.93 19.70
C ASP A 13 -0.44 27.99 20.72
N HIS A 14 -0.06 26.70 20.69
CA HIS A 14 -0.59 25.58 21.51
C HIS A 14 -1.94 24.99 21.08
N GLN A 15 -2.55 25.48 20.00
CA GLN A 15 -3.74 24.89 19.42
C GLN A 15 -3.35 23.71 18.50
N GLU A 16 -3.64 22.49 18.93
CA GLU A 16 -3.38 21.24 18.17
C GLU A 16 -4.52 20.90 17.19
N GLY A 17 -4.32 19.86 16.36
CA GLY A 17 -5.34 19.35 15.43
C GLY A 17 -5.57 20.20 14.18
N ILE A 18 -4.66 21.13 13.86
CA ILE A 18 -4.77 21.98 12.67
C ILE A 18 -4.27 21.18 11.46
N LYS A 19 -5.13 20.95 10.46
CA LYS A 19 -4.73 20.27 9.21
C LYS A 19 -4.12 21.22 8.19
N GLU A 20 -4.70 22.41 8.03
CA GLU A 20 -4.25 23.42 7.07
C GLU A 20 -3.99 24.75 7.78
N PRO A 21 -2.72 25.13 8.00
CA PRO A 21 -2.38 26.35 8.75
C PRO A 21 -2.39 27.61 7.86
N VAL A 22 -2.58 27.47 6.54
CA VAL A 22 -2.52 28.57 5.58
C VAL A 22 -3.63 29.58 5.87
N GLY A 23 -3.26 30.84 6.09
CA GLY A 23 -4.20 31.92 6.42
C GLY A 23 -4.44 32.13 7.92
N MET A 24 -3.89 31.26 8.78
CA MET A 24 -3.96 31.44 10.24
C MET A 24 -2.84 32.38 10.72
N SER A 25 -3.11 33.11 11.80
CA SER A 25 -2.13 33.99 12.45
C SER A 25 -1.65 33.36 13.75
N GLY A 26 -0.35 33.45 14.03
CA GLY A 26 0.23 33.03 15.30
C GLY A 26 1.68 33.41 15.45
N VAL A 27 2.22 33.25 16.65
CA VAL A 27 3.62 33.56 16.97
C VAL A 27 4.52 32.35 16.73
N ARG A 28 4.01 31.14 16.96
CA ARG A 28 4.74 29.88 16.78
C ARG A 28 3.91 28.88 15.98
N LEU A 29 4.52 28.34 14.93
CA LEU A 29 4.01 27.23 14.13
C LEU A 29 4.88 26.00 14.34
N GLU A 30 4.27 24.87 14.68
CA GLU A 30 4.91 23.56 14.73
C GLU A 30 4.23 22.62 13.74
N ALA A 31 4.98 21.66 13.21
CA ALA A 31 4.47 20.61 12.36
C ALA A 31 4.89 19.25 12.93
N ARG A 32 3.94 18.37 13.17
CA ARG A 32 4.20 16.95 13.41
C ARG A 32 4.14 16.24 12.07
N VAL A 33 5.17 15.45 11.76
CA VAL A 33 5.35 14.85 10.43
C VAL A 33 5.75 13.39 10.57
N HIS A 34 5.22 12.55 9.68
CA HIS A 34 5.72 11.21 9.44
C HIS A 34 6.85 11.29 8.40
N MET A 35 8.07 10.94 8.81
CA MET A 35 9.25 11.00 7.95
C MET A 35 9.62 9.61 7.45
N VAL A 36 9.64 9.44 6.13
CA VAL A 36 10.05 8.19 5.49
C VAL A 36 11.48 8.35 4.98
N THR A 37 12.36 7.44 5.40
CA THR A 37 13.76 7.44 4.97
C THR A 37 14.15 6.06 4.42
N GLY A 38 15.11 6.06 3.50
CA GLY A 38 15.62 4.83 2.90
C GLY A 38 17.13 4.88 2.65
N ALA A 39 17.70 3.69 2.43
CA ALA A 39 19.08 3.55 2.01
C ALA A 39 19.32 4.28 0.68
N ALA A 40 20.29 5.20 0.65
CA ALA A 40 20.56 5.99 -0.54
C ALA A 40 20.97 5.12 -1.73
N SER A 41 21.70 4.03 -1.47
CA SER A 41 22.11 3.04 -2.48
C SER A 41 20.92 2.33 -3.11
N ALA A 42 19.94 1.89 -2.31
CA ALA A 42 18.73 1.22 -2.79
C ALA A 42 17.93 2.14 -3.72
N ALA A 43 17.67 3.38 -3.28
CA ALA A 43 16.97 4.38 -4.08
C ALA A 43 17.72 4.67 -5.41
N GLN A 44 19.05 4.79 -5.35
CA GLN A 44 19.85 5.07 -6.54
C GLN A 44 19.90 3.90 -7.52
N ASN A 45 19.85 2.65 -7.02
CA ASN A 45 19.79 1.46 -7.87
C ASN A 45 18.48 1.40 -8.66
N ILE A 46 17.35 1.71 -8.02
CA ILE A 46 16.03 1.79 -8.68
C ILE A 46 16.06 2.84 -9.79
N VAL A 47 16.52 4.07 -9.48
CA VAL A 47 16.61 5.16 -10.46
C VAL A 47 17.48 4.78 -11.66
N LYS A 48 18.65 4.20 -11.41
CA LYS A 48 19.56 3.75 -12.49
C LYS A 48 18.94 2.65 -13.34
N CYS A 49 18.15 1.75 -12.75
CA CYS A 49 17.46 0.70 -13.49
C CYS A 49 16.49 1.30 -14.52
N VAL A 50 15.63 2.24 -14.08
CA VAL A 50 14.68 2.94 -14.96
C VAL A 50 15.38 3.76 -16.04
N GLN A 51 16.45 4.49 -15.66
CA GLN A 51 17.23 5.29 -16.61
C GLN A 51 17.92 4.47 -17.69
N ARG A 52 18.33 3.23 -17.39
CA ARG A 52 18.90 2.31 -18.40
C ARG A 52 17.88 1.89 -19.47
N CYS A 53 16.59 2.03 -19.19
CA CYS A 53 15.52 1.83 -20.17
C CYS A 53 15.23 3.09 -21.00
N GLY A 54 16.01 4.17 -20.84
CA GLY A 54 15.82 5.44 -21.57
C GLY A 54 14.70 6.32 -21.00
N LEU A 55 14.25 6.04 -19.76
CA LEU A 55 13.20 6.79 -19.07
C LEU A 55 13.80 7.73 -18.01
N GLN A 56 13.06 8.76 -17.64
CA GLN A 56 13.39 9.63 -16.50
C GLN A 56 12.55 9.24 -15.29
N VAL A 57 13.09 9.51 -14.09
CA VAL A 57 12.39 9.28 -12.81
C VAL A 57 12.12 10.64 -12.20
N ASP A 58 10.85 11.02 -12.15
CA ASP A 58 10.41 12.29 -11.57
C ASP A 58 10.48 12.24 -10.04
N ASP A 59 10.00 11.13 -9.43
CA ASP A 59 9.99 10.95 -7.99
C ASP A 59 10.04 9.47 -7.56
N ILE A 60 10.33 9.20 -6.29
CA ILE A 60 10.28 7.88 -5.66
C ILE A 60 9.22 7.90 -4.57
N VAL A 61 8.16 7.13 -4.76
CA VAL A 61 7.03 7.06 -3.82
C VAL A 61 7.15 5.81 -2.94
N LEU A 62 6.79 5.94 -1.66
CA LEU A 62 6.64 4.79 -0.77
C LEU A 62 5.47 3.91 -1.25
N GLU A 63 5.66 2.60 -1.34
CA GLU A 63 4.70 1.67 -1.96
C GLU A 63 3.32 1.70 -1.30
N GLN A 64 3.23 1.49 0.00
CA GLN A 64 1.96 1.53 0.74
C GLN A 64 1.31 2.92 0.73
N LEU A 65 2.10 3.99 0.59
CA LEU A 65 1.55 5.34 0.37
C LEU A 65 0.91 5.42 -1.02
N ALA A 66 1.59 4.93 -2.07
CA ALA A 66 1.05 4.88 -3.42
C ALA A 66 -0.24 4.06 -3.44
N SER A 67 -0.22 2.80 -2.98
CA SER A 67 -1.39 1.91 -2.93
C SER A 67 -2.58 2.55 -2.22
N SER A 68 -2.35 3.35 -1.16
CA SER A 68 -3.41 4.03 -0.44
C SER A 68 -4.25 4.97 -1.29
N PHE A 69 -3.68 5.63 -2.30
CA PHE A 69 -4.41 6.54 -3.20
C PHE A 69 -5.37 5.78 -4.12
N ALA A 70 -5.08 4.52 -4.40
CA ALA A 70 -5.91 3.71 -5.28
C ALA A 70 -7.05 3.00 -4.53
N VAL A 71 -6.85 2.59 -3.28
CA VAL A 71 -7.75 1.61 -2.63
C VAL A 71 -8.48 2.13 -1.39
N LEU A 72 -8.03 3.23 -0.78
CA LEU A 72 -8.68 3.81 0.40
C LEU A 72 -9.62 4.94 0.00
N THR A 73 -10.72 5.02 0.72
CA THR A 73 -11.64 6.16 0.68
C THR A 73 -11.21 7.24 1.68
N GLU A 74 -11.69 8.46 1.49
CA GLU A 74 -11.40 9.55 2.44
C GLU A 74 -12.01 9.28 3.82
N ASP A 75 -13.22 8.71 3.88
CA ASP A 75 -13.89 8.36 5.13
C ASP A 75 -13.07 7.35 5.95
N GLU A 76 -12.48 6.34 5.30
CA GLU A 76 -11.60 5.37 5.98
C GLU A 76 -10.34 6.03 6.53
N ARG A 77 -9.72 6.95 5.76
CA ARG A 77 -8.54 7.70 6.21
C ARG A 77 -8.85 8.61 7.38
N GLU A 78 -10.04 9.22 7.40
CA GLU A 78 -10.48 10.09 8.47
C GLU A 78 -10.80 9.32 9.75
N LEU A 79 -11.62 8.27 9.63
CA LEU A 79 -12.05 7.44 10.76
C LEU A 79 -10.93 6.61 11.37
N GLY A 80 -9.98 6.18 10.54
CA GLY A 80 -8.86 5.35 10.94
C GLY A 80 -8.85 4.00 10.24
N VAL A 81 -7.81 3.68 9.48
CA VAL A 81 -7.72 2.43 8.70
C VAL A 81 -6.28 1.92 8.62
N CYS A 82 -6.13 0.59 8.67
CA CYS A 82 -4.86 -0.06 8.36
C CYS A 82 -4.88 -0.57 6.91
N LEU A 83 -4.00 -0.04 6.07
CA LEU A 83 -3.71 -0.61 4.76
C LEU A 83 -2.59 -1.64 4.88
N VAL A 84 -2.81 -2.82 4.32
CA VAL A 84 -1.86 -3.93 4.27
C VAL A 84 -1.69 -4.36 2.81
N ASP A 85 -0.54 -4.07 2.21
CA ASP A 85 -0.20 -4.51 0.85
C ASP A 85 0.61 -5.80 0.91
N ILE A 86 0.04 -6.92 0.48
CA ILE A 86 0.65 -8.25 0.56
C ILE A 86 1.23 -8.61 -0.81
N GLY A 87 2.53 -8.41 -0.95
CA GLY A 87 3.29 -8.69 -2.17
C GLY A 87 3.77 -10.14 -2.29
N GLY A 88 4.86 -10.32 -3.05
CA GLY A 88 5.58 -11.59 -3.13
C GLY A 88 6.54 -11.77 -1.95
N GLY A 89 7.44 -10.80 -1.73
CA GLY A 89 8.47 -10.89 -0.70
C GLY A 89 8.20 -10.11 0.59
N THR A 90 7.33 -9.10 0.56
CA THR A 90 7.04 -8.23 1.70
C THR A 90 5.55 -7.99 1.86
N THR A 91 5.18 -7.72 3.10
CA THR A 91 3.88 -7.16 3.46
C THR A 91 4.11 -5.78 4.04
N ASP A 92 3.55 -4.76 3.38
CA ASP A 92 3.77 -3.36 3.68
C ASP A 92 2.53 -2.77 4.37
N ILE A 93 2.74 -2.13 5.52
CA ILE A 93 1.69 -1.62 6.40
C ILE A 93 1.72 -0.09 6.37
N ALA A 94 0.56 0.54 6.25
CA ALA A 94 0.33 1.96 6.51
C ALA A 94 -0.94 2.16 7.35
N VAL A 95 -0.83 2.89 8.44
CA VAL A 95 -1.97 3.30 9.27
C VAL A 95 -2.32 4.74 8.93
N PHE A 96 -3.59 5.00 8.66
CA PHE A 96 -4.12 6.36 8.49
C PHE A 96 -5.13 6.65 9.60
N ALA A 97 -5.15 7.88 10.11
CA ALA A 97 -6.19 8.39 10.99
C ALA A 97 -6.21 9.93 10.92
N GLY A 98 -7.39 10.54 10.99
CA GLY A 98 -7.55 12.00 10.85
C GLY A 98 -7.14 12.52 9.47
N GLY A 99 -7.20 11.68 8.44
CA GLY A 99 -6.84 12.04 7.06
C GLY A 99 -5.34 12.00 6.78
N ALA A 100 -4.51 11.65 7.75
CA ALA A 100 -3.06 11.60 7.62
C ALA A 100 -2.49 10.24 7.96
N ILE A 101 -1.31 9.95 7.42
CA ILE A 101 -0.56 8.73 7.74
C ILE A 101 0.06 8.83 9.14
N GLN A 102 -0.21 7.85 9.98
CA GLN A 102 0.22 7.80 11.37
C GLN A 102 1.41 6.87 11.57
N HIS A 103 1.45 5.76 10.83
CA HIS A 103 2.48 4.72 10.97
C HIS A 103 2.76 4.01 9.66
N THR A 104 3.98 3.52 9.50
CA THR A 104 4.36 2.62 8.41
C THR A 104 5.28 1.53 8.92
N ALA A 105 5.06 0.29 8.50
CA ALA A 105 5.92 -0.84 8.83
C ALA A 105 6.03 -1.81 7.66
N VAL A 106 7.01 -2.72 7.71
CA VAL A 106 7.23 -3.75 6.69
C VAL A 106 7.52 -5.07 7.39
N ILE A 107 6.81 -6.12 6.99
CA ILE A 107 7.04 -7.50 7.43
C ILE A 107 7.68 -8.27 6.26
N PRO A 108 8.84 -8.92 6.45
CA PRO A 108 9.55 -9.63 5.38
C PRO A 108 8.96 -11.03 5.11
N ILE A 109 7.63 -11.12 5.08
CA ILE A 109 6.84 -12.34 4.83
C ILE A 109 5.65 -11.95 3.97
N ALA A 110 5.42 -12.68 2.88
CA ALA A 110 4.26 -12.54 2.01
C ALA A 110 4.04 -13.81 1.17
N GLY A 111 3.70 -13.67 -0.12
CA GLY A 111 3.31 -14.77 -0.99
C GLY A 111 4.40 -15.81 -1.29
N ASP A 112 5.67 -15.44 -1.25
CA ASP A 112 6.79 -16.34 -1.57
C ASP A 112 6.96 -17.42 -0.50
N GLN A 113 6.70 -17.09 0.77
CA GLN A 113 6.72 -18.05 1.88
C GLN A 113 5.61 -19.09 1.73
N VAL A 114 4.42 -18.68 1.27
CA VAL A 114 3.31 -19.60 0.96
C VAL A 114 3.74 -20.59 -0.13
N THR A 115 4.36 -20.08 -1.20
CA THR A 115 4.86 -20.91 -2.30
C THR A 115 5.92 -21.91 -1.84
N ASN A 116 6.82 -21.47 -0.97
CA ASN A 116 7.85 -22.33 -0.38
C ASN A 116 7.24 -23.43 0.50
N ASP A 117 6.25 -23.10 1.33
CA ASP A 117 5.57 -24.09 2.18
C ASP A 117 4.84 -25.15 1.37
N ILE A 118 4.17 -24.73 0.27
CA ILE A 118 3.55 -25.65 -0.69
C ILE A 118 4.61 -26.53 -1.34
N ALA A 119 5.71 -25.95 -1.84
CA ALA A 119 6.78 -26.69 -2.50
C ALA A 119 7.36 -27.79 -1.61
N ILE A 120 7.64 -27.47 -0.35
CA ILE A 120 8.21 -28.40 0.63
C ILE A 120 7.18 -29.48 1.02
N SER A 121 5.99 -29.05 1.45
CA SER A 121 4.96 -29.96 1.99
C SER A 121 4.41 -30.89 0.90
N MET A 122 4.18 -30.35 -0.29
CA MET A 122 3.71 -31.11 -1.45
C MET A 122 4.82 -31.69 -2.31
N ARG A 123 6.09 -31.56 -1.92
CA ARG A 123 7.26 -32.12 -2.63
C ARG A 123 7.20 -31.88 -4.14
N THR A 124 6.91 -30.64 -4.52
CA THR A 124 6.75 -30.19 -5.91
C THR A 124 7.74 -29.06 -6.21
N PRO A 125 8.29 -28.95 -7.43
CA PRO A 125 9.15 -27.81 -7.79
C PRO A 125 8.46 -26.45 -7.58
N THR A 126 9.22 -25.43 -7.19
CA THR A 126 8.71 -24.10 -6.82
C THR A 126 7.81 -23.46 -7.88
N GLN A 127 8.13 -23.62 -9.17
CA GLN A 127 7.28 -23.12 -10.25
C GLN A 127 5.87 -23.73 -10.21
N TYR A 128 5.77 -25.04 -10.00
CA TYR A 128 4.47 -25.71 -9.91
C TYR A 128 3.77 -25.41 -8.59
N ALA A 129 4.52 -25.19 -7.50
CA ALA A 129 3.94 -24.72 -6.24
C ALA A 129 3.26 -23.36 -6.42
N GLU A 130 3.87 -22.43 -7.17
CA GLU A 130 3.27 -21.13 -7.49
C GLU A 130 2.00 -21.30 -8.32
N ASP A 131 2.05 -22.14 -9.37
CA ASP A 131 0.88 -22.42 -10.21
C ASP A 131 -0.27 -23.03 -9.39
N ILE A 132 0.04 -23.95 -8.47
CA ILE A 132 -0.94 -24.56 -7.55
C ILE A 132 -1.49 -23.52 -6.58
N LYS A 133 -0.64 -22.65 -6.03
CA LYS A 133 -1.04 -21.55 -5.14
C LYS A 133 -2.06 -20.65 -5.82
N ILE A 134 -1.74 -20.15 -7.01
CA ILE A 134 -2.61 -19.21 -7.74
C ILE A 134 -3.95 -19.86 -8.13
N LYS A 135 -3.97 -21.15 -8.47
CA LYS A 135 -5.16 -21.83 -9.01
C LYS A 135 -6.08 -22.42 -7.95
N TYR A 136 -5.53 -22.93 -6.86
CA TYR A 136 -6.27 -23.84 -5.96
C TYR A 136 -6.15 -23.50 -4.48
N ALA A 137 -5.22 -22.64 -4.07
CA ALA A 137 -5.01 -22.37 -2.66
C ALA A 137 -6.18 -21.60 -2.05
N CYS A 138 -6.39 -21.85 -0.76
CA CYS A 138 -7.37 -21.18 0.07
C CYS A 138 -6.75 -20.98 1.45
N ALA A 139 -6.89 -19.78 2.00
CA ALA A 139 -6.43 -19.41 3.33
C ALA A 139 -7.41 -19.83 4.43
N LEU A 140 -8.59 -20.35 4.10
CA LEU A 140 -9.54 -20.87 5.09
C LEU A 140 -9.95 -22.29 4.69
N SER A 141 -9.40 -23.29 5.37
CA SER A 141 -9.60 -24.71 5.08
C SER A 141 -11.06 -25.13 5.10
N GLN A 142 -11.93 -24.43 5.82
CA GLN A 142 -13.37 -24.68 5.85
C GLN A 142 -14.08 -24.40 4.51
N LEU A 143 -13.49 -23.55 3.65
CA LEU A 143 -14.03 -23.23 2.33
C LEU A 143 -13.56 -24.20 1.24
N ALA A 144 -12.49 -24.95 1.49
CA ALA A 144 -11.98 -25.91 0.54
C ALA A 144 -12.92 -27.14 0.45
N ASN A 145 -13.31 -27.52 -0.76
CA ASN A 145 -14.14 -28.70 -0.96
C ASN A 145 -13.30 -29.98 -0.70
N PRO A 146 -13.67 -30.85 0.26
CA PRO A 146 -12.92 -32.06 0.57
C PRO A 146 -12.89 -33.08 -0.58
N ASP A 147 -13.90 -33.07 -1.46
CA ASP A 147 -14.01 -33.98 -2.60
C ASP A 147 -13.21 -33.49 -3.83
N GLU A 148 -12.77 -32.23 -3.80
CA GLU A 148 -11.96 -31.66 -4.88
C GLU A 148 -10.52 -32.16 -4.77
N THR A 149 -9.96 -32.64 -5.89
CA THR A 149 -8.58 -33.11 -5.96
C THR A 149 -7.78 -32.29 -6.95
N ILE A 150 -6.52 -32.02 -6.62
CA ILE A 150 -5.56 -31.34 -7.47
C ILE A 150 -4.48 -32.31 -7.94
N GLU A 151 -3.97 -32.09 -9.15
CA GLU A 151 -2.80 -32.79 -9.66
C GLU A 151 -1.54 -32.01 -9.30
N VAL A 152 -0.59 -32.69 -8.66
CA VAL A 152 0.65 -32.11 -8.14
C VAL A 152 1.84 -32.80 -8.81
N PRO A 153 2.58 -32.08 -9.67
CA PRO A 153 3.84 -32.58 -10.24
C PRO A 153 4.84 -32.95 -9.14
N SER A 154 5.49 -34.10 -9.28
CA SER A 154 6.51 -34.55 -8.31
C SER A 154 7.90 -34.02 -8.69
N VAL A 155 8.80 -33.89 -7.71
CA VAL A 155 10.22 -33.62 -8.00
C VAL A 155 10.90 -34.86 -8.61
N GLY A 156 11.68 -34.63 -9.68
CA GLY A 156 12.41 -35.66 -10.44
C GLY A 156 11.52 -36.41 -11.43
N ASP A 157 11.95 -37.60 -11.86
CA ASP A 157 11.22 -38.43 -12.84
C ASP A 157 10.02 -39.20 -12.24
N ARG A 158 9.47 -38.72 -11.11
CA ARG A 158 8.34 -39.34 -10.45
C ARG A 158 7.02 -38.89 -11.10
N PRO A 159 6.03 -39.78 -11.23
CA PRO A 159 4.74 -39.39 -11.79
C PRO A 159 4.05 -38.32 -10.90
N PRO A 160 3.17 -37.49 -11.50
CA PRO A 160 2.31 -36.60 -10.74
C PRO A 160 1.44 -37.35 -9.74
N ARG A 161 1.07 -36.67 -8.66
CA ARG A 161 0.23 -37.22 -7.58
C ARG A 161 -1.09 -36.47 -7.53
N ARG A 162 -2.19 -37.17 -7.22
CA ARG A 162 -3.47 -36.52 -6.91
C ARG A 162 -3.62 -36.37 -5.41
N LEU A 163 -3.81 -35.14 -4.95
CA LEU A 163 -4.01 -34.80 -3.54
C LEU A 163 -5.35 -34.09 -3.37
N ALA A 164 -5.95 -34.16 -2.19
CA ALA A 164 -7.13 -33.38 -1.88
C ALA A 164 -6.77 -31.88 -1.84
N ARG A 165 -7.66 -31.01 -2.34
CA ARG A 165 -7.51 -29.56 -2.22
C ARG A 165 -7.50 -29.14 -0.75
N GLN A 166 -8.21 -29.86 0.11
CA GLN A 166 -8.16 -29.67 1.56
C GLN A 166 -6.73 -29.68 2.12
N THR A 167 -5.90 -30.63 1.66
CA THR A 167 -4.49 -30.73 2.09
C THR A 167 -3.69 -29.49 1.70
N LEU A 168 -4.04 -28.80 0.61
CA LEU A 168 -3.44 -27.52 0.25
C LEU A 168 -3.83 -26.42 1.23
N ALA A 169 -5.11 -26.33 1.58
CA ALA A 169 -5.59 -25.32 2.52
C ALA A 169 -4.99 -25.52 3.92
N GLU A 170 -4.82 -26.78 4.38
CA GLU A 170 -4.13 -27.11 5.64
C GLU A 170 -2.66 -26.66 5.68
N ILE A 171 -2.03 -26.41 4.52
CA ILE A 171 -0.67 -25.85 4.42
C ILE A 171 -0.72 -24.32 4.36
N VAL A 172 -1.72 -23.74 3.70
CA VAL A 172 -1.80 -22.31 3.40
C VAL A 172 -2.37 -21.50 4.56
N GLU A 173 -3.42 -21.99 5.22
CA GLU A 173 -4.10 -21.32 6.33
C GLU A 173 -3.13 -20.93 7.47
N PRO A 174 -2.28 -21.84 8.01
CA PRO A 174 -1.37 -21.46 9.09
C PRO A 174 -0.37 -20.35 8.70
N ARG A 175 0.03 -20.28 7.42
CA ARG A 175 0.93 -19.23 6.94
C ARG A 175 0.24 -17.86 6.90
N TYR A 176 -1.02 -17.81 6.48
CA TYR A 176 -1.78 -16.56 6.51
C TYR A 176 -2.14 -16.17 7.95
N GLU A 177 -2.47 -17.12 8.81
CA GLU A 177 -2.73 -16.87 10.24
C GLU A 177 -1.49 -16.27 10.92
N GLU A 178 -0.30 -16.81 10.66
CA GLU A 178 0.97 -16.25 11.13
C GLU A 178 1.19 -14.83 10.60
N LEU A 179 1.00 -14.60 9.30
CA LEU A 179 1.17 -13.27 8.69
C LEU A 179 0.23 -12.23 9.33
N PHE A 180 -1.06 -12.56 9.45
CA PHE A 180 -2.04 -11.65 10.08
C PHE A 180 -1.75 -11.44 11.56
N THR A 181 -1.27 -12.46 12.28
CA THR A 181 -0.84 -12.32 13.66
C THR A 181 0.32 -11.35 13.79
N LEU A 182 1.33 -11.44 12.92
CA LEU A 182 2.47 -10.50 12.91
C LEU A 182 2.03 -9.06 12.61
N ILE A 183 1.07 -8.87 11.69
CA ILE A 183 0.50 -7.55 11.42
C ILE A 183 -0.21 -7.01 12.67
N ARG A 184 -1.01 -7.83 13.35
CA ARG A 184 -1.71 -7.43 14.57
C ARG A 184 -0.73 -7.08 15.69
N GLU A 185 0.34 -7.86 15.85
CA GLU A 185 1.41 -7.59 16.80
C GLU A 185 2.14 -6.27 16.49
N GLU A 186 2.36 -5.96 15.20
CA GLU A 186 2.88 -4.67 14.77
C GLU A 186 1.96 -3.52 15.20
N LEU A 187 0.66 -3.62 14.93
CA LEU A 187 -0.33 -2.60 15.30
C LEU A 187 -0.39 -2.39 16.83
N ARG A 188 -0.31 -3.49 17.59
CA ARG A 188 -0.26 -3.45 19.06
C ARG A 188 0.98 -2.78 19.59
N ARG A 189 2.16 -3.23 19.16
CA ARG A 189 3.43 -2.71 19.68
C ARG A 189 3.62 -1.23 19.35
N SER A 190 3.09 -0.80 18.21
CA SER A 190 3.17 0.59 17.73
C SER A 190 2.11 1.50 18.34
N GLY A 191 1.07 0.94 18.97
CA GLY A 191 0.01 1.68 19.66
C GLY A 191 -1.12 2.17 18.75
N PHE A 192 -1.24 1.61 17.54
CA PHE A 192 -2.22 2.05 16.54
C PHE A 192 -3.43 1.10 16.37
N GLU A 193 -3.47 -0.05 17.05
CA GLU A 193 -4.60 -1.00 16.98
C GLU A 193 -5.95 -0.34 17.33
N GLU A 194 -5.97 0.57 18.31
CA GLU A 194 -7.20 1.28 18.73
C GLU A 194 -7.59 2.43 17.80
N LEU A 195 -6.69 2.85 16.89
CA LEU A 195 -6.89 4.00 16.02
C LEU A 195 -7.48 3.64 14.65
N ILE A 196 -7.73 2.36 14.37
CA ILE A 196 -8.20 1.88 13.06
C ILE A 196 -9.68 1.50 13.09
N ALA A 197 -10.55 2.46 13.45
CA ALA A 197 -11.98 2.22 13.62
C ALA A 197 -12.72 1.77 12.34
N ALA A 198 -12.21 2.10 11.16
CA ALA A 198 -12.73 1.64 9.87
C ALA A 198 -12.24 0.23 9.48
N GLY A 199 -11.35 -0.38 10.28
CA GLY A 199 -10.85 -1.73 10.08
C GLY A 199 -9.59 -1.82 9.23
N VAL A 200 -9.44 -2.94 8.52
CA VAL A 200 -8.27 -3.26 7.70
C VAL A 200 -8.65 -3.38 6.23
N VAL A 201 -7.81 -2.80 5.36
CA VAL A 201 -7.89 -2.98 3.92
C VAL A 201 -6.67 -3.76 3.46
N ILE A 202 -6.87 -4.98 2.97
CA ILE A 202 -5.79 -5.80 2.40
C ILE A 202 -5.72 -5.61 0.88
N THR A 203 -4.54 -5.48 0.29
CA THR A 203 -4.35 -5.32 -1.16
C THR A 203 -3.10 -6.07 -1.62
N GLY A 204 -2.72 -5.96 -2.89
CA GLY A 204 -1.56 -6.63 -3.46
C GLY A 204 -1.91 -7.99 -4.05
N GLY A 205 -0.92 -8.63 -4.68
CA GLY A 205 -1.12 -9.87 -5.42
C GLY A 205 -1.58 -11.03 -4.53
N SER A 206 -1.01 -11.13 -3.32
CA SER A 206 -1.27 -12.24 -2.39
C SER A 206 -2.57 -12.04 -1.59
N ALA A 207 -3.07 -10.82 -1.44
CA ALA A 207 -4.37 -10.58 -0.79
C ALA A 207 -5.57 -11.20 -1.55
N LYS A 208 -5.38 -11.65 -2.79
CA LYS A 208 -6.40 -12.33 -3.60
C LYS A 208 -6.69 -13.77 -3.18
N MET A 209 -5.93 -14.30 -2.22
CA MET A 209 -6.09 -15.66 -1.73
C MET A 209 -7.53 -15.88 -1.25
N GLU A 210 -8.18 -16.94 -1.73
CA GLU A 210 -9.55 -17.29 -1.33
C GLU A 210 -9.59 -17.53 0.20
N GLY A 211 -10.57 -16.96 0.91
CA GLY A 211 -10.65 -17.09 2.37
C GLY A 211 -9.75 -16.13 3.16
N ALA A 212 -8.93 -15.29 2.51
CA ALA A 212 -7.99 -14.42 3.22
C ALA A 212 -8.69 -13.27 3.96
N VAL A 213 -9.80 -12.76 3.44
CA VAL A 213 -10.58 -11.71 4.12
C VAL A 213 -11.20 -12.29 5.38
N GLU A 214 -11.84 -13.45 5.27
CA GLU A 214 -12.51 -14.16 6.35
C GLU A 214 -11.53 -14.51 7.46
N LEU A 215 -10.38 -15.11 7.12
CA LEU A 215 -9.34 -15.41 8.10
C LEU A 215 -8.78 -14.14 8.75
N ALA A 216 -8.59 -13.06 7.98
CA ALA A 216 -8.14 -11.79 8.53
C ALA A 216 -9.14 -11.22 9.54
N GLU A 217 -10.45 -11.29 9.28
CA GLU A 217 -11.49 -10.88 10.23
C GLU A 217 -11.42 -11.69 11.53
N GLU A 218 -11.19 -13.01 11.42
CA GLU A 218 -11.01 -13.88 12.59
C GLU A 218 -9.78 -13.47 13.43
N VAL A 219 -8.66 -13.14 12.79
CA VAL A 219 -7.41 -12.80 13.47
C VAL A 219 -7.41 -11.37 14.05
N PHE A 220 -7.92 -10.39 13.29
CA PHE A 220 -7.92 -8.99 13.71
C PHE A 220 -9.11 -8.63 14.62
N HIS A 221 -10.21 -9.40 14.57
CA HIS A 221 -11.46 -9.11 15.26
C HIS A 221 -12.06 -7.73 14.90
N MET A 222 -11.93 -7.34 13.64
CA MET A 222 -12.48 -6.10 13.08
C MET A 222 -12.83 -6.32 11.60
N PRO A 223 -13.63 -5.42 10.98
CA PRO A 223 -13.97 -5.54 9.57
C PRO A 223 -12.71 -5.55 8.70
N VAL A 224 -12.67 -6.46 7.73
CA VAL A 224 -11.61 -6.51 6.73
C VAL A 224 -12.24 -6.49 5.35
N ARG A 225 -11.64 -5.76 4.42
CA ARG A 225 -12.04 -5.83 3.01
C ARG A 225 -10.85 -5.89 2.07
N LEU A 226 -11.10 -6.45 0.88
CA LEU A 226 -10.16 -6.42 -0.22
C LEU A 226 -10.12 -5.02 -0.86
N GLY A 227 -8.95 -4.41 -0.89
CA GLY A 227 -8.63 -3.17 -1.57
C GLY A 227 -8.48 -3.41 -3.07
N ILE A 228 -9.36 -2.81 -3.85
CA ILE A 228 -9.32 -2.85 -5.32
C ILE A 228 -9.16 -1.41 -5.80
N PRO A 229 -8.30 -1.14 -6.81
CA PRO A 229 -8.13 0.20 -7.34
C PRO A 229 -9.45 0.84 -7.79
N GLN A 230 -9.68 2.06 -7.32
CA GLN A 230 -10.86 2.89 -7.59
C GLN A 230 -10.46 4.09 -8.45
N HIS A 231 -11.44 4.88 -8.90
CA HIS A 231 -11.24 6.15 -9.62
C HIS A 231 -10.52 6.04 -10.97
N VAL A 232 -10.48 4.85 -11.59
CA VAL A 232 -9.92 4.66 -12.93
C VAL A 232 -11.03 4.46 -13.97
N ALA A 233 -10.99 5.25 -15.04
CA ALA A 233 -11.83 5.09 -16.22
C ALA A 233 -11.09 4.34 -17.34
N GLY A 234 -11.80 3.55 -18.15
CA GLY A 234 -11.22 2.84 -19.31
C GLY A 234 -11.12 1.33 -19.11
N LEU A 235 -9.90 0.78 -19.05
CA LEU A 235 -9.58 -0.67 -18.89
C LEU A 235 -9.96 -1.22 -17.50
N VAL A 236 -11.20 -0.97 -17.06
CA VAL A 236 -11.70 -1.25 -15.72
C VAL A 236 -11.57 -2.74 -15.36
N GLU A 237 -11.75 -3.64 -16.32
CA GLU A 237 -11.59 -5.09 -16.07
C GLU A 237 -10.16 -5.50 -15.75
N VAL A 238 -9.16 -4.82 -16.32
CA VAL A 238 -7.75 -5.08 -16.01
C VAL A 238 -7.39 -4.46 -14.67
N VAL A 239 -7.85 -3.22 -14.44
CA VAL A 239 -7.45 -2.40 -13.29
C VAL A 239 -8.15 -2.79 -11.99
N ARG A 240 -9.32 -3.45 -12.05
CA ARG A 240 -10.02 -4.01 -10.88
C ARG A 240 -9.36 -5.30 -10.38
N ASN A 241 -8.08 -5.19 -10.07
CA ASN A 241 -7.27 -6.27 -9.52
C ASN A 241 -6.31 -5.66 -8.49
N PRO A 242 -6.32 -6.15 -7.23
CA PRO A 242 -5.45 -5.64 -6.16
C PRO A 242 -3.96 -5.59 -6.52
N ILE A 243 -3.50 -6.43 -7.44
CA ILE A 243 -2.11 -6.41 -7.95
C ILE A 243 -1.71 -5.09 -8.62
N HIS A 244 -2.68 -4.25 -9.00
CA HIS A 244 -2.44 -2.97 -9.66
C HIS A 244 -2.57 -1.76 -8.72
N ALA A 245 -2.80 -1.97 -7.42
CA ALA A 245 -2.95 -0.89 -6.44
C ALA A 245 -1.79 0.10 -6.46
N THR A 246 -0.54 -0.38 -6.34
CA THR A 246 0.65 0.47 -6.36
C THR A 246 0.76 1.24 -7.68
N GLY A 247 0.59 0.56 -8.82
CA GLY A 247 0.72 1.18 -10.14
C GLY A 247 -0.32 2.28 -10.40
N VAL A 248 -1.58 2.02 -10.07
CA VAL A 248 -2.65 3.04 -10.16
C VAL A 248 -2.41 4.17 -9.17
N GLY A 249 -2.01 3.84 -7.95
CA GLY A 249 -1.70 4.80 -6.89
C GLY A 249 -0.60 5.78 -7.27
N LEU A 250 0.46 5.30 -7.94
CA LEU A 250 1.53 6.13 -8.48
C LEU A 250 1.02 7.13 -9.52
N LEU A 251 0.08 6.73 -10.38
CA LEU A 251 -0.51 7.61 -11.39
C LEU A 251 -1.38 8.69 -10.74
N ILE A 252 -2.21 8.33 -9.75
CA ILE A 252 -3.04 9.28 -8.99
C ILE A 252 -2.14 10.28 -8.26
N TYR A 253 -1.12 9.79 -7.54
CA TYR A 253 -0.14 10.64 -6.86
C TYR A 253 0.57 11.60 -7.82
N GLY A 254 1.00 11.10 -8.99
CA GLY A 254 1.61 11.91 -10.02
C GLY A 254 0.68 13.01 -10.52
N GLN A 255 -0.59 12.68 -10.80
CA GLN A 255 -1.59 13.64 -11.26
C GLN A 255 -1.82 14.77 -10.24
N GLU A 256 -1.94 14.44 -8.96
CA GLU A 256 -2.09 15.44 -7.88
C GLU A 256 -0.85 16.32 -7.72
N SER A 257 0.34 15.72 -7.79
CA SER A 257 1.61 16.44 -7.70
C SER A 257 1.80 17.43 -8.86
N PHE A 258 1.49 17.00 -10.10
CA PHE A 258 1.51 17.89 -11.27
C PHE A 258 0.48 19.02 -11.14
N SER A 259 -0.72 18.72 -10.65
CA SER A 259 -1.78 19.73 -10.46
C SER A 259 -1.37 20.78 -9.43
N ARG A 260 -0.73 20.37 -8.33
CA ARG A 260 -0.21 21.26 -7.28
C ARG A 260 0.90 22.16 -7.83
N LEU A 261 1.87 21.60 -8.54
CA LEU A 261 2.95 22.36 -9.18
C LEU A 261 2.41 23.37 -10.22
N ALA A 262 1.41 22.99 -11.00
CA ALA A 262 0.75 23.89 -11.94
C ALA A 262 0.02 25.04 -11.24
N ALA A 263 -0.66 24.77 -10.12
CA ALA A 263 -1.31 25.79 -9.31
C ALA A 263 -0.30 26.76 -8.66
N GLU A 264 0.81 26.24 -8.14
CA GLU A 264 1.90 27.05 -7.57
C GLU A 264 2.57 27.94 -8.63
N GLN A 265 2.77 27.45 -9.86
CA GLN A 265 3.30 28.25 -10.97
C GLN A 265 2.34 29.36 -11.41
N GLN A 266 1.02 29.12 -11.38
CA GLN A 266 0.04 30.17 -11.66
C GLN A 266 0.04 31.28 -10.60
N ILE A 267 0.21 30.92 -9.32
CA ILE A 267 0.35 31.89 -8.23
C ILE A 267 1.65 32.69 -8.36
N GLY A 268 2.77 32.03 -8.72
CA GLY A 268 4.05 32.69 -8.98
C GLY A 268 4.02 33.65 -10.19
N GLY A 269 3.30 33.30 -11.25
CA GLY A 269 3.10 34.16 -12.42
C GLY A 269 2.29 35.43 -12.11
N SER A 270 1.27 35.31 -11.25
CA SER A 270 0.43 36.44 -10.81
C SER A 270 1.23 37.51 -10.04
N VAL A 271 2.17 37.11 -9.17
CA VAL A 271 3.02 38.06 -8.44
C VAL A 271 3.97 38.82 -9.39
N GLY A 272 4.50 38.15 -10.42
CA GLY A 272 5.32 38.79 -11.46
C GLY A 272 4.55 39.83 -12.28
N GLU A 273 3.32 39.51 -12.69
CA GLU A 273 2.46 40.44 -13.43
C GLU A 273 2.00 41.64 -12.59
N ILE A 274 1.77 41.44 -11.29
CA ILE A 274 1.44 42.53 -10.35
C ILE A 274 2.65 43.47 -10.16
N TRP A 275 3.86 42.93 -10.09
CA TRP A 275 5.09 43.72 -9.94
C TRP A 275 5.44 44.52 -11.21
N GLU A 276 5.23 43.93 -12.39
CA GLU A 276 5.35 44.60 -13.69
C GLU A 276 4.31 45.73 -13.84
N ARG A 277 3.05 45.49 -13.45
CA ARG A 277 1.99 46.52 -13.45
C ARG A 277 2.29 47.67 -12.48
N MET A 278 2.85 47.38 -11.30
CA MET A 278 3.28 48.41 -10.34
C MET A 278 4.45 49.24 -10.87
N LYS A 279 5.45 48.61 -11.51
CA LYS A 279 6.56 49.31 -12.17
C LYS A 279 6.08 50.23 -13.30
N ALA A 280 5.19 49.72 -14.15
CA ALA A 280 4.61 50.49 -15.25
C ALA A 280 3.80 51.70 -14.75
N TRP A 281 3.08 51.56 -13.63
CA TRP A 281 2.36 52.67 -13.00
C TRP A 281 3.31 53.73 -12.40
N PHE A 282 4.40 53.31 -11.77
CA PHE A 282 5.40 54.21 -11.20
C PHE A 282 6.20 54.98 -12.27
N GLN A 283 6.49 54.35 -13.42
CA GLN A 283 7.19 54.99 -14.53
C GLN A 283 6.28 55.89 -15.41
N GLY A 284 4.96 55.78 -15.25
CA GLY A 284 4.00 56.58 -16.01
C GLY A 284 3.52 57.86 -15.30
N ASN A 285 3.72 57.97 -13.98
CA ASN A 285 3.14 59.04 -13.14
C ASN A 285 4.16 59.83 -12.30
N PHE A 286 5.47 59.58 -12.48
CA PHE A 286 6.56 60.39 -11.92
C PHE A 286 7.69 60.57 -12.93
#